data_AF-A0A0D8HH84-F1
#
_entry.id   AF-A0A0D8HH84-F1
#
_cell.length_a   1.000
_cell.length_b   1.000
_cell.length_c   1.000
_cell.angle_alpha   90.00
_cell.angle_beta   90.00
_cell.angle_gamma   90.00
#
_symmetry.space_group_name_H-M   'P 1'
#
loop_
_entity.id
_entity.type
_entity.pdbx_description
1 polymer ?
#
loop_
_entity_poly.entity_id
_entity_poly.type
_entity_poly.pdbx_seq_one_letter_code
_entity_poly.pdbx_strand_id
1 'polypeptide(L)'
;MKQLSLRRADCCALCGVQLAVGDRAWWDVEARKVLCVRCFEGGIASPPVEKLYESSGISIAPALPFIETGVAGKSAMEEYQRRHERREAQIEAKFGMFAGIVKFLSDDPQSTIAWKKGSIGEQKLASVLVENLGDRVILLNDRKVPKSRANIDHIAIAPSGVWVIDAKNYSGLVQQRDVGGFFSTDIHLFVDGRDKTKLADGLEWQLKAVRSALDSDEIAVNGALCFTDAEWGWFAKPFSVGGAFVSGPNALSRKMAEIEALSKDRIWQIAERLAKALPPK
;
A
#
# COMPACT_ATOMS: atom_id res chain seq x y z
N MET A 1 19.86 -20.98 21.47
CA MET A 1 20.46 -19.68 21.81
C MET A 1 21.98 -19.81 21.86
N LYS A 2 22.74 -18.91 21.23
CA LYS A 2 24.21 -18.92 21.26
C LYS A 2 24.76 -17.52 21.50
N GLN A 3 25.66 -17.36 22.47
CA GLN A 3 26.36 -16.09 22.67
C GLN A 3 27.47 -15.92 21.62
N LEU A 4 27.55 -14.73 21.02
CA LEU A 4 28.56 -14.40 20.02
C LEU A 4 28.91 -12.90 20.07
N SER A 5 30.09 -12.56 19.55
CA SER A 5 30.43 -11.16 19.25
C SER A 5 29.88 -10.80 17.87
N LEU A 6 29.15 -9.68 17.79
CA LEU A 6 28.51 -9.24 16.57
C LEU A 6 29.53 -8.86 15.50
N ARG A 7 29.37 -9.42 14.30
CA ARG A 7 30.18 -9.07 13.12
C ARG A 7 29.64 -7.85 12.35
N ARG A 8 28.42 -7.43 12.66
CA ARG A 8 27.72 -6.26 12.09
C ARG A 8 26.91 -5.61 13.21
N ALA A 9 26.68 -4.30 13.13
CA ALA A 9 25.78 -3.63 14.06
C ALA A 9 24.35 -4.18 13.89
N ASP A 10 23.61 -4.32 14.99
CA ASP A 10 22.25 -4.87 15.01
C ASP A 10 21.46 -4.28 16.19
N CYS A 11 20.17 -4.56 16.31
CA CYS A 11 19.34 -4.11 17.44
C CYS A 11 18.82 -5.29 18.26
N CYS A 12 18.75 -5.12 19.58
CA CYS A 12 18.14 -6.12 20.46
C CYS A 12 16.65 -6.26 20.14
N ALA A 13 16.21 -7.49 19.85
CA ALA A 13 14.84 -7.79 19.50
C ALA A 13 13.80 -7.59 20.62
N LEU A 14 14.24 -7.47 21.89
CA LEU A 14 13.33 -7.27 23.03
C LEU A 14 13.24 -5.81 23.47
N CYS A 15 14.36 -5.12 23.63
CA CYS A 15 14.37 -3.74 24.14
C CYS A 15 14.69 -2.69 23.08
N GLY A 16 15.01 -3.08 21.84
CA GLY A 16 15.33 -2.15 20.76
C GLY A 16 16.68 -1.45 20.89
N VAL A 17 17.49 -1.74 21.92
CA VAL A 17 18.81 -1.10 22.08
C VAL A 17 19.73 -1.44 20.90
N GLN A 18 20.47 -0.44 20.44
CA GLN A 18 21.45 -0.58 19.37
C GLN A 18 22.72 -1.26 19.88
N LEU A 19 23.20 -2.27 19.16
CA LEU A 19 24.38 -3.07 19.47
C LEU A 19 25.41 -2.86 18.35
N ALA A 20 26.63 -2.49 18.72
CA ALA A 20 27.70 -2.20 17.80
C ALA A 20 28.44 -3.48 17.34
N VAL A 21 29.25 -3.34 16.29
CA VAL A 21 30.18 -4.40 15.88
C VAL A 21 31.15 -4.69 17.02
N GLY A 22 31.33 -5.96 17.37
CA GLY A 22 32.17 -6.41 18.48
C GLY A 22 31.41 -6.64 19.79
N ASP A 23 30.20 -6.10 19.94
CA ASP A 23 29.39 -6.30 21.15
C ASP A 23 29.04 -7.77 21.34
N ARG A 24 29.06 -8.21 22.60
CA ARG A 24 28.58 -9.54 22.97
C ARG A 24 27.05 -9.51 23.01
N ALA A 25 26.43 -10.42 22.28
CA ALA A 25 24.98 -10.57 22.19
C ALA A 25 24.59 -12.05 22.07
N TRP A 26 23.33 -12.36 22.32
CA TRP A 26 22.76 -13.69 22.16
C TRP A 26 22.02 -13.79 20.84
N TRP A 27 22.31 -14.83 20.06
CA TRP A 27 21.61 -15.15 18.83
C TRP A 27 20.59 -16.26 19.07
N ASP A 28 19.34 -15.92 18.79
CA ASP A 28 18.26 -16.89 18.67
C ASP A 28 18.30 -17.51 17.27
N VAL A 29 18.55 -18.83 17.21
CA VAL A 29 18.66 -19.56 15.94
C VAL A 29 17.29 -19.78 15.30
N GLU A 30 16.25 -19.98 16.12
CA GLU A 30 14.89 -20.22 15.64
C GLU A 30 14.25 -18.91 15.19
N ALA A 31 14.33 -17.87 16.03
CA ALA A 31 13.75 -16.57 15.70
C ALA A 31 14.63 -15.70 14.76
N ARG A 32 15.90 -16.10 14.53
CA ARG A 32 16.93 -15.36 13.79
C ARG A 32 17.04 -13.90 14.25
N LYS A 33 17.07 -13.72 15.57
CA LYS A 33 17.07 -12.41 16.24
C LYS A 33 18.25 -12.28 17.20
N VAL A 34 18.78 -11.06 17.31
CA VAL A 34 19.83 -10.69 18.26
C VAL A 34 19.18 -10.19 19.55
N LEU A 35 19.71 -10.61 20.71
CA LEU A 35 19.30 -10.18 22.04
C LEU A 35 20.51 -9.64 22.77
N CYS A 36 20.38 -8.48 23.43
CA CYS A 36 21.46 -8.00 24.29
C CYS A 36 21.61 -8.91 25.51
N VAL A 37 22.81 -8.95 26.10
CA VAL A 37 23.12 -9.78 27.27
C VAL A 37 22.13 -9.55 28.41
N ARG A 38 21.75 -8.29 28.65
CA ARG A 38 20.77 -7.91 29.69
C ARG A 38 19.40 -8.55 29.48
N CYS A 39 18.89 -8.54 28.25
CA CYS A 39 17.57 -9.11 27.95
C CYS A 39 17.56 -10.64 27.96
N PHE A 40 18.71 -11.27 27.70
CA PHE A 40 18.85 -12.71 27.78
C PHE A 40 19.01 -13.21 29.23
N GLU A 41 19.86 -12.55 30.03
CA GLU A 41 20.13 -12.96 31.41
C GLU A 41 19.02 -12.54 32.38
N GLY A 42 18.37 -11.41 32.13
CA GLY A 42 17.33 -10.84 32.99
C GLY A 42 15.91 -11.33 32.68
N GLY A 43 15.73 -12.63 32.40
CA GLY A 43 14.48 -13.28 31.98
C GLY A 43 13.21 -12.61 32.53
N ILE A 44 12.63 -11.73 31.72
CA ILE A 44 11.45 -10.87 31.95
C ILE A 44 11.44 -10.11 33.28
N ALA A 45 11.78 -8.82 33.20
CA ALA A 45 11.12 -7.80 34.01
C ALA A 45 10.74 -6.62 33.11
N SER A 46 9.55 -6.70 32.51
CA SER A 46 8.69 -5.50 32.50
C SER A 46 8.47 -5.13 33.97
N PRO A 47 8.56 -3.87 34.39
CA PRO A 47 8.19 -3.51 35.75
C PRO A 47 6.75 -3.96 35.99
N PRO A 48 6.44 -4.59 37.14
CA PRO A 48 5.07 -4.98 37.46
C PRO A 48 4.23 -3.71 37.58
N VAL A 49 3.27 -3.56 36.68
CA VAL A 49 2.24 -2.53 36.76
C VAL A 49 1.19 -3.00 37.76
N GLU A 50 1.57 -3.10 39.04
CA GLU A 50 0.62 -3.32 40.12
C GLU A 50 1.17 -2.71 41.40
N LYS A 51 0.39 -1.76 41.94
CA LYS A 51 0.58 -1.00 43.19
C LYS A 51 1.45 0.26 43.15
N LEU A 52 1.06 1.24 42.33
CA LEU A 52 1.31 2.66 42.62
C LEU A 52 0.10 3.58 42.29
N TYR A 53 -1.11 3.05 42.12
CA TYR A 53 -2.31 3.85 41.82
C TYR A 53 -3.11 4.25 43.08
N GLU A 54 -2.45 4.55 44.19
CA GLU A 54 -3.15 5.11 45.35
C GLU A 54 -2.43 6.37 45.84
N SER A 55 -2.39 7.41 44.98
CA SER A 55 -2.37 8.82 45.45
C SER A 55 -2.31 9.89 44.35
N SER A 56 -2.33 9.57 43.05
CA SER A 56 -2.29 10.62 42.01
C SER A 56 -3.42 10.41 41.03
N GLY A 57 -4.42 11.29 41.10
CA GLY A 57 -5.55 11.40 40.18
C GLY A 57 -5.12 11.77 38.76
N ILE A 58 -4.34 10.90 38.13
CA ILE A 58 -3.97 11.01 36.72
C ILE A 58 -5.09 10.34 35.95
N SER A 59 -5.97 11.18 35.41
CA SER A 59 -6.92 10.80 34.37
C SER A 59 -6.13 10.14 33.23
N ILE A 60 -6.38 8.86 32.98
CA ILE A 60 -5.86 8.16 31.80
C ILE A 60 -6.43 8.90 30.60
N ALA A 61 -5.60 9.71 29.94
CA ALA A 61 -5.99 10.38 28.71
C ALA A 61 -6.53 9.30 27.74
N PRO A 62 -7.70 9.51 27.11
CA PRO A 62 -8.24 8.54 26.18
C PRO A 62 -7.19 8.27 25.09
N ALA A 63 -6.98 6.99 24.77
CA ALA A 63 -6.11 6.59 23.68
C ALA A 63 -6.51 7.37 22.42
N LEU A 64 -5.56 8.05 21.79
CA LEU A 64 -5.83 8.77 20.55
C LEU A 64 -6.46 7.79 19.56
N PRO A 65 -7.58 8.16 18.92
CA PRO A 65 -8.26 7.25 18.03
C PRO A 65 -7.34 6.89 16.84
N PHE A 66 -7.11 5.59 16.66
CA PHE A 66 -6.21 5.03 15.64
C PHE A 66 -7.02 4.57 14.42
N ILE A 67 -6.60 4.99 13.22
CA ILE A 67 -7.22 4.57 11.96
C ILE A 67 -6.37 3.46 11.33
N GLU A 68 -6.98 2.30 11.08
CA GLU A 68 -6.30 1.19 10.41
C GLU A 68 -6.17 1.43 8.90
N THR A 69 -5.06 2.03 8.50
CA THR A 69 -4.76 2.43 7.12
C THR A 69 -4.47 1.25 6.18
N GLY A 70 -4.03 0.11 6.72
CA GLY A 70 -3.56 -1.07 5.98
C GLY A 70 -2.38 -0.83 5.05
N VAL A 71 -2.00 -1.89 4.31
CA VAL A 71 -0.72 -1.97 3.61
C VAL A 71 -0.95 -2.04 2.10
N ALA A 72 -0.33 -1.12 1.36
CA ALA A 72 -0.35 -1.07 -0.10
C ALA A 72 0.17 -2.37 -0.73
N GLY A 73 -0.54 -2.91 -1.73
CA GLY A 73 -0.12 -4.11 -2.44
C GLY A 73 -0.14 -5.40 -1.63
N LYS A 74 -0.66 -5.41 -0.39
CA LYS A 74 -0.62 -6.58 0.49
C LYS A 74 -1.32 -7.79 -0.13
N SER A 75 -2.60 -7.67 -0.47
CA SER A 75 -3.35 -8.79 -1.04
C SER A 75 -2.79 -9.29 -2.37
N ALA A 76 -2.24 -8.39 -3.21
CA ALA A 76 -1.55 -8.76 -4.44
C ALA A 76 -0.26 -9.57 -4.17
N MET A 77 0.53 -9.16 -3.17
CA MET A 77 1.74 -9.88 -2.77
C MET A 77 1.42 -11.25 -2.15
N GLU A 78 0.38 -11.33 -1.31
CA GLU A 78 -0.10 -12.60 -0.74
C GLU A 78 -0.57 -13.56 -1.83
N GLU A 79 -1.27 -13.07 -2.86
CA GLU A 79 -1.69 -13.90 -4.00
C GLU A 79 -0.52 -14.37 -4.84
N TYR A 80 0.50 -13.53 -5.06
CA TYR A 80 1.77 -13.94 -5.68
C TYR A 80 2.41 -15.08 -4.89
N GLN A 81 2.60 -14.89 -3.57
CA GLN A 81 3.25 -15.86 -2.70
C GLN A 81 2.51 -17.20 -2.70
N ARG A 82 1.17 -17.17 -2.58
CA ARG A 82 0.32 -18.37 -2.64
C ARG A 82 0.48 -19.14 -3.94
N ARG A 83 0.54 -18.45 -5.08
CA ARG A 83 0.68 -19.08 -6.40
C ARG A 83 2.09 -19.63 -6.61
N HIS A 84 3.09 -18.89 -6.18
CA HIS A 84 4.49 -19.30 -6.22
C HIS A 84 4.70 -20.57 -5.39
N GLU A 85 4.26 -20.57 -4.13
CA GLU A 85 4.37 -21.74 -3.23
C GLU A 85 3.59 -22.95 -3.76
N ARG A 86 2.39 -22.75 -4.31
CA ARG A 86 1.64 -23.85 -4.93
C ARG A 86 2.39 -24.46 -6.10
N ARG A 87 3.02 -23.63 -6.94
CA ARG A 87 3.85 -24.11 -8.05
C ARG A 87 5.07 -24.86 -7.55
N GLU A 88 5.77 -24.31 -6.57
CA GLU A 88 6.93 -24.93 -5.92
C GLU A 88 6.60 -26.32 -5.38
N ALA A 89 5.46 -26.45 -4.67
CA ALA A 89 4.97 -27.72 -4.15
C ALA A 89 4.59 -28.71 -5.26
N GLN A 90 4.01 -28.23 -6.37
CA GLN A 90 3.72 -29.08 -7.53
C GLN A 90 4.98 -29.59 -8.23
N ILE A 91 6.01 -28.74 -8.36
CA ILE A 91 7.31 -29.15 -8.92
C ILE A 91 7.97 -30.17 -7.99
N GLU A 92 7.94 -29.93 -6.68
CA GLU A 92 8.48 -30.86 -5.68
C GLU A 92 7.78 -32.23 -5.76
N ALA A 93 6.44 -32.23 -5.77
CA ALA A 93 5.65 -33.46 -5.85
C ALA A 93 5.85 -34.23 -7.17
N LYS A 94 6.13 -33.53 -8.28
CA LYS A 94 6.29 -34.14 -9.61
C LYS A 94 7.71 -34.60 -9.91
N PHE A 95 8.72 -33.87 -9.45
CA PHE A 95 10.12 -34.08 -9.86
C PHE A 95 11.03 -34.53 -8.71
N GLY A 96 10.57 -34.49 -7.45
CA GLY A 96 11.31 -34.97 -6.29
C GLY A 96 12.75 -34.46 -6.26
N MET A 97 13.72 -35.39 -6.29
CA MET A 97 15.15 -35.05 -6.29
C MET A 97 15.61 -34.13 -7.44
N PHE A 98 14.88 -34.06 -8.56
CA PHE A 98 15.21 -33.16 -9.68
C PHE A 98 14.52 -31.80 -9.60
N ALA A 99 13.69 -31.55 -8.58
CA ALA A 99 12.93 -30.32 -8.43
C ALA A 99 13.82 -29.07 -8.45
N GLY A 100 14.98 -29.10 -7.79
CA GLY A 100 15.90 -27.97 -7.76
C GLY A 100 16.38 -27.50 -9.14
N ILE A 101 16.64 -28.43 -10.07
CA ILE A 101 17.05 -28.11 -11.45
C ILE A 101 15.89 -27.47 -12.22
N VAL A 102 14.68 -28.03 -12.07
CA VAL A 102 13.47 -27.51 -12.74
C VAL A 102 13.14 -26.10 -12.27
N LYS A 103 13.23 -25.85 -10.96
CA LYS A 103 13.01 -24.52 -10.36
C LYS A 103 14.02 -23.50 -10.86
N PHE A 104 15.29 -23.89 -10.99
CA PHE A 104 16.33 -23.02 -11.52
C PHE A 104 16.11 -22.64 -12.99
N LEU A 105 15.60 -23.57 -13.80
CA LEU A 105 15.41 -23.37 -15.24
C LEU A 105 14.02 -22.82 -15.63
N SER A 106 13.08 -22.74 -14.68
CA SER A 106 11.71 -22.34 -14.96
C SER A 106 11.29 -21.15 -14.08
N ASP A 107 10.94 -20.05 -14.72
CA ASP A 107 10.36 -18.91 -14.04
C ASP A 107 8.89 -19.16 -13.64
N ASP A 108 8.39 -18.33 -12.73
CA ASP A 108 6.96 -18.25 -12.45
C ASP A 108 6.17 -17.88 -13.72
N PRO A 109 4.94 -18.38 -13.88
CA PRO A 109 4.06 -17.95 -14.96
C PRO A 109 3.89 -16.42 -14.96
N GLN A 110 3.81 -15.82 -16.15
CA GLN A 110 3.61 -14.37 -16.30
C GLN A 110 2.37 -13.86 -15.54
N SER A 111 1.33 -14.69 -15.40
CA SER A 111 0.13 -14.38 -14.61
C SER A 111 0.38 -14.31 -13.10
N THR A 112 1.43 -14.97 -12.58
CA THR A 112 1.89 -14.88 -11.20
C THR A 112 2.81 -13.68 -11.02
N ILE A 113 3.78 -13.47 -11.93
CA ILE A 113 4.69 -12.32 -11.90
C ILE A 113 3.91 -10.98 -11.96
N ALA A 114 2.80 -10.94 -12.71
CA ALA A 114 1.94 -9.76 -12.79
C ALA A 114 1.42 -9.31 -11.41
N TRP A 115 1.13 -10.23 -10.49
CA TRP A 115 0.70 -9.89 -9.12
C TRP A 115 1.82 -9.21 -8.32
N LYS A 116 3.03 -9.76 -8.39
CA LYS A 116 4.21 -9.13 -7.77
C LYS A 116 4.47 -7.75 -8.37
N LYS A 117 4.46 -7.63 -9.70
CA LYS A 117 4.65 -6.35 -10.39
C LYS A 117 3.58 -5.33 -9.98
N GLY A 118 2.31 -5.74 -9.86
CA GLY A 118 1.22 -4.91 -9.37
C GLY A 118 1.48 -4.38 -7.95
N SER A 119 1.79 -5.28 -7.02
CA SER A 119 2.06 -4.92 -5.61
C SER A 119 3.18 -3.89 -5.45
N ILE A 120 4.24 -3.99 -6.27
CA ILE A 120 5.35 -3.01 -6.28
C ILE A 120 4.87 -1.64 -6.75
N GLY A 121 3.98 -1.59 -7.75
CA GLY A 121 3.37 -0.35 -8.22
C GLY A 121 2.55 0.34 -7.13
N GLU A 122 1.66 -0.40 -6.48
CA GLU A 122 0.86 0.09 -5.35
C GLU A 122 1.73 0.63 -4.20
N GLN A 123 2.78 -0.11 -3.81
CA GLN A 123 3.73 0.33 -2.78
C GLN A 123 4.45 1.61 -3.18
N LYS A 124 4.94 1.70 -4.43
CA LYS A 124 5.63 2.89 -4.94
C LYS A 124 4.71 4.11 -4.93
N LEU A 125 3.44 3.95 -5.33
CA LEU A 125 2.46 5.02 -5.27
C LEU A 125 2.25 5.49 -3.82
N ALA A 126 1.98 4.57 -2.90
CA ALA A 126 1.75 4.90 -1.51
C ALA A 126 2.92 5.66 -0.88
N SER A 127 4.16 5.20 -1.14
CA SER A 127 5.37 5.90 -0.66
C SER A 127 5.45 7.33 -1.19
N VAL A 128 5.24 7.56 -2.49
CA VAL A 128 5.30 8.92 -3.06
C VAL A 128 4.21 9.82 -2.48
N LEU A 129 3.00 9.30 -2.25
CA LEU A 129 1.93 10.10 -1.63
C LEU A 129 2.28 10.49 -0.19
N VAL A 130 2.80 9.54 0.60
CA VAL A 130 3.23 9.81 1.98
C VAL A 130 4.39 10.82 2.02
N GLU A 131 5.39 10.65 1.16
CA GLU A 131 6.56 11.55 1.06
C GLU A 131 6.15 12.98 0.69
N ASN A 132 5.23 13.14 -0.28
CA ASN A 132 4.87 14.47 -0.80
C ASN A 132 3.78 15.18 0.03
N LEU A 133 2.86 14.44 0.63
CA LEU A 133 1.70 15.00 1.31
C LEU A 133 1.80 14.96 2.83
N GLY A 134 2.54 14.00 3.40
CA GLY A 134 2.75 13.88 4.83
C GLY A 134 1.44 13.76 5.60
N ASP A 135 1.29 14.57 6.65
CA ASP A 135 0.11 14.60 7.53
C ASP A 135 -1.13 15.29 6.90
N ARG A 136 -1.00 15.85 5.70
CA ARG A 136 -2.12 16.49 4.98
C ARG A 136 -3.05 15.48 4.32
N VAL A 137 -2.65 14.22 4.21
CA VAL A 137 -3.44 13.15 3.62
C VAL A 137 -3.54 11.97 4.57
N ILE A 138 -4.69 11.32 4.60
CA ILE A 138 -4.82 9.98 5.19
C ILE A 138 -5.03 8.99 4.05
N LEU A 139 -4.12 8.01 3.95
CA LEU A 139 -4.15 6.99 2.91
C LEU A 139 -4.66 5.67 3.48
N LEU A 140 -5.76 5.15 2.93
CA LEU A 140 -6.32 3.84 3.25
C LEU A 140 -6.03 2.89 2.08
N ASN A 141 -5.30 1.80 2.32
CA ASN A 141 -4.77 0.90 1.30
C ASN A 141 -5.45 -0.46 1.34
N ASP A 142 -5.70 -1.09 0.20
CA ASP A 142 -6.21 -2.46 0.11
C ASP A 142 -7.51 -2.67 0.90
N ARG A 143 -8.57 -2.00 0.45
CA ARG A 143 -9.86 -1.90 1.13
C ARG A 143 -10.85 -2.94 0.62
N LYS A 144 -11.46 -3.71 1.53
CA LYS A 144 -12.57 -4.61 1.22
C LYS A 144 -13.83 -3.80 0.93
N VAL A 145 -14.57 -4.19 -0.11
CA VAL A 145 -15.89 -3.64 -0.40
C VAL A 145 -16.95 -4.66 0.02
N PRO A 146 -17.91 -4.30 0.90
CA PRO A 146 -19.00 -5.19 1.28
C PRO A 146 -19.73 -5.76 0.07
N LYS A 147 -20.04 -7.06 0.10
CA LYS A 147 -20.71 -7.80 -0.99
C LYS A 147 -19.91 -7.89 -2.31
N SER A 148 -18.63 -7.51 -2.31
CA SER A 148 -17.71 -7.70 -3.45
C SER A 148 -16.53 -8.59 -3.04
N ARG A 149 -16.00 -9.34 -4.03
CA ARG A 149 -14.71 -10.03 -3.88
C ARG A 149 -13.52 -9.15 -4.25
N ALA A 150 -13.79 -8.06 -4.97
CA ALA A 150 -12.79 -7.07 -5.35
C ALA A 150 -12.50 -6.12 -4.17
N ASN A 151 -11.30 -5.55 -4.22
CA ASN A 151 -10.78 -4.55 -3.29
C ASN A 151 -10.54 -3.23 -4.04
N ILE A 152 -10.40 -2.16 -3.27
CA ILE A 152 -9.93 -0.87 -3.74
C ILE A 152 -8.48 -0.73 -3.31
N ASP A 153 -7.57 -0.45 -4.25
CA ASP A 153 -6.14 -0.41 -3.98
C ASP A 153 -5.78 0.72 -3.03
N HIS A 154 -6.27 1.94 -3.30
CA HIS A 154 -6.04 3.09 -2.45
C HIS A 154 -7.24 4.04 -2.40
N ILE A 155 -7.49 4.56 -1.20
CA ILE A 155 -8.35 5.71 -0.96
C ILE A 155 -7.52 6.76 -0.22
N ALA A 156 -7.29 7.91 -0.84
CA ALA A 156 -6.63 9.04 -0.21
C ALA A 156 -7.66 10.10 0.19
N ILE A 157 -7.68 10.47 1.46
CA ILE A 157 -8.48 11.57 1.97
C ILE A 157 -7.55 12.78 2.05
N ALA A 158 -7.70 13.70 1.09
CA ALA A 158 -6.80 14.82 0.87
C ALA A 158 -7.55 16.17 1.05
N PRO A 159 -6.84 17.30 1.10
CA PRO A 159 -7.48 18.61 1.20
C PRO A 159 -8.47 18.88 0.06
N SER A 160 -8.21 18.36 -1.15
CA SER A 160 -9.10 18.55 -2.32
C SER A 160 -10.28 17.59 -2.39
N GLY A 161 -10.43 16.69 -1.41
CA GLY A 161 -11.49 15.70 -1.36
C GLY A 161 -10.99 14.26 -1.20
N VAL A 162 -11.87 13.31 -1.45
CA VAL A 162 -11.57 11.88 -1.42
C VAL A 162 -11.15 11.42 -2.82
N TRP A 163 -10.07 10.65 -2.90
CA TRP A 163 -9.51 10.13 -4.14
C TRP A 163 -9.47 8.61 -4.09
N VAL A 164 -10.14 7.97 -5.05
CA VAL A 164 -10.07 6.53 -5.29
C VAL A 164 -9.06 6.30 -6.39
N ILE A 165 -7.99 5.58 -6.07
CA ILE A 165 -6.81 5.49 -6.94
C ILE A 165 -6.56 4.02 -7.29
N ASP A 166 -6.54 3.76 -8.58
CA ASP A 166 -6.16 2.47 -9.15
C ASP A 166 -4.73 2.59 -9.72
N ALA A 167 -3.81 1.81 -9.15
CA ALA A 167 -2.39 1.88 -9.49
C ALA A 167 -2.06 0.92 -10.63
N LYS A 168 -1.49 1.44 -11.71
CA LYS A 168 -1.13 0.65 -12.89
C LYS A 168 0.37 0.67 -13.13
N ASN A 169 0.99 -0.49 -12.92
CA ASN A 169 2.42 -0.67 -13.15
C ASN A 169 2.73 -1.08 -14.60
N TYR A 170 2.21 -0.31 -15.57
CA TYR A 170 2.57 -0.46 -16.98
C TYR A 170 3.77 0.39 -17.32
N SER A 171 4.57 -0.11 -18.25
CA SER A 171 5.74 0.58 -18.80
C SER A 171 5.38 1.10 -20.20
N GLY A 172 6.12 2.09 -20.69
CA GLY A 172 5.89 2.72 -21.99
C GLY A 172 5.10 4.04 -21.90
N LEU A 173 4.87 4.66 -23.07
CA LEU A 173 4.34 6.02 -23.17
C LEU A 173 2.83 6.08 -22.89
N VAL A 174 2.42 6.93 -21.94
CA VAL A 174 1.00 7.24 -21.68
C VAL A 174 0.55 8.43 -22.53
N GLN A 175 -0.53 8.28 -23.28
CA GLN A 175 -1.05 9.30 -24.17
C GLN A 175 -2.58 9.37 -24.12
N GLN A 176 -3.09 10.58 -24.30
CA GLN A 176 -4.48 10.82 -24.68
C GLN A 176 -4.54 10.92 -26.21
N ARG A 177 -5.53 10.28 -26.84
CA ARG A 177 -5.76 10.41 -28.30
C ARG A 177 -7.24 10.68 -28.53
N ASP A 178 -7.53 11.64 -29.39
CA ASP A 178 -8.87 11.83 -29.95
C ASP A 178 -9.04 10.85 -31.12
N VAL A 179 -9.98 9.92 -30.98
CA VAL A 179 -10.34 8.92 -32.00
C VAL A 179 -11.70 9.22 -32.63
N GLY A 180 -12.26 10.39 -32.34
CA GLY A 180 -13.53 10.84 -32.88
C GLY A 180 -13.48 11.21 -34.37
N GLY A 181 -14.66 11.35 -34.97
CA GLY A 181 -14.79 11.76 -36.36
C GLY A 181 -14.73 13.28 -36.55
N PHE A 182 -14.93 13.75 -37.78
CA PHE A 182 -14.89 15.19 -38.13
C PHE A 182 -15.83 16.10 -37.29
N PHE A 183 -16.83 15.54 -36.61
CA PHE A 183 -17.83 16.28 -35.82
C PHE A 183 -17.98 15.78 -34.38
N SER A 184 -17.13 14.86 -33.93
CA SER A 184 -17.20 14.33 -32.56
C SER A 184 -15.81 14.22 -31.96
N THR A 185 -15.66 14.64 -30.72
CA THR A 185 -14.47 14.36 -29.92
C THR A 185 -14.70 13.07 -29.13
N ASP A 186 -13.79 12.11 -29.26
CA ASP A 186 -13.82 10.85 -28.51
C ASP A 186 -12.44 10.56 -27.94
N ILE A 187 -12.28 10.85 -26.67
CA ILE A 187 -10.98 10.87 -26.00
C ILE A 187 -10.69 9.52 -25.38
N HIS A 188 -9.64 8.87 -25.87
CA HIS A 188 -9.20 7.56 -25.41
C HIS A 188 -7.83 7.62 -24.73
N LEU A 189 -7.64 6.71 -23.77
CA LEU A 189 -6.37 6.48 -23.08
C LEU A 189 -5.56 5.41 -23.80
N PHE A 190 -4.33 5.75 -24.19
CA PHE A 190 -3.38 4.81 -24.78
C PHE A 190 -2.15 4.64 -23.88
N VAL A 191 -1.69 3.40 -23.75
CA VAL A 191 -0.42 3.06 -23.10
C VAL A 191 0.37 2.17 -24.05
N ASP A 192 1.56 2.64 -24.45
CA ASP A 192 2.42 1.93 -25.40
C ASP A 192 1.68 1.52 -26.68
N GLY A 193 0.91 2.47 -27.24
CA GLY A 193 0.13 2.28 -28.46
C GLY A 193 -1.12 1.42 -28.34
N ARG A 194 -1.42 0.86 -27.16
CA ARG A 194 -2.64 0.06 -26.92
C ARG A 194 -3.71 0.88 -26.23
N ASP A 195 -4.95 0.75 -26.70
CA ASP A 195 -6.11 1.35 -26.04
C ASP A 195 -6.35 0.70 -24.67
N LYS A 196 -6.43 1.54 -23.65
CA LYS A 196 -6.62 1.21 -22.24
C LYS A 196 -7.76 2.03 -21.61
N THR A 197 -8.64 2.61 -22.41
CA THR A 197 -9.77 3.44 -21.95
C THR A 197 -10.66 2.70 -20.95
N LYS A 198 -10.85 1.39 -21.13
CA LYS A 198 -11.58 0.51 -20.20
C LYS A 198 -11.07 0.52 -18.75
N LEU A 199 -9.84 0.96 -18.51
CA LEU A 199 -9.34 1.14 -17.14
C LEU A 199 -10.08 2.25 -16.41
N ALA A 200 -10.43 3.33 -17.11
CA ALA A 200 -11.15 4.45 -16.53
C ALA A 200 -12.59 4.03 -16.19
N ASP A 201 -13.25 3.33 -17.12
CA ASP A 201 -14.59 2.75 -16.91
C ASP A 201 -14.60 1.80 -15.69
N GLY A 202 -13.52 1.02 -15.53
CA GLY A 202 -13.35 0.09 -14.42
C GLY A 202 -13.29 0.74 -13.04
N LEU A 203 -13.13 2.06 -12.94
CA LEU A 203 -13.07 2.80 -11.68
C LEU A 203 -14.46 3.17 -11.14
N GLU A 204 -15.49 3.20 -11.99
CA GLU A 204 -16.82 3.72 -11.64
C GLU A 204 -17.44 2.98 -10.44
N TRP A 205 -17.35 1.65 -10.42
CA TRP A 205 -17.90 0.86 -9.32
C TRP A 205 -17.18 1.12 -7.99
N GLN A 206 -15.88 1.42 -8.02
CA GLN A 206 -15.10 1.76 -6.83
C GLN A 206 -15.54 3.12 -6.29
N LEU A 207 -15.69 4.11 -7.17
CA LEU A 207 -16.23 5.42 -6.82
C LEU A 207 -17.62 5.30 -6.20
N LYS A 208 -18.49 4.46 -6.75
CA LYS A 208 -19.81 4.19 -6.19
C LYS A 208 -19.74 3.55 -4.80
N ALA A 209 -18.83 2.60 -4.59
CA ALA A 209 -18.63 1.98 -3.28
C ALA A 209 -18.18 3.01 -2.22
N VAL A 210 -17.23 3.88 -2.57
CA VAL A 210 -16.74 4.93 -1.67
C VAL A 210 -17.81 5.99 -1.40
N ARG A 211 -18.55 6.45 -2.41
CA ARG A 211 -19.68 7.37 -2.24
C ARG A 211 -20.74 6.79 -1.30
N SER A 212 -21.08 5.51 -1.47
CA SER A 212 -22.05 4.82 -0.60
C SER A 212 -21.55 4.69 0.84
N ALA A 213 -20.24 4.49 1.05
CA ALA A 213 -19.65 4.44 2.37
C ALA A 213 -19.58 5.82 3.07
N LEU A 214 -19.35 6.88 2.29
CA LEU A 214 -19.34 8.26 2.77
C LEU A 214 -20.73 8.77 3.14
N ASP A 215 -21.75 8.41 2.35
CA ASP A 215 -23.15 8.83 2.56
C ASP A 215 -23.28 10.36 2.65
N SER A 216 -22.63 11.05 1.73
CA SER A 216 -22.59 12.51 1.67
C SER A 216 -22.27 12.96 0.25
N ASP A 217 -23.11 13.84 -0.30
CA ASP A 217 -22.93 14.42 -1.64
C ASP A 217 -22.09 15.70 -1.63
N GLU A 218 -21.79 16.24 -0.44
CA GLU A 218 -20.98 17.47 -0.28
C GLU A 218 -19.48 17.22 -0.46
N ILE A 219 -19.03 15.97 -0.25
CA ILE A 219 -17.63 15.60 -0.35
C ILE A 219 -17.32 15.16 -1.77
N ALA A 220 -16.41 15.87 -2.43
CA ALA A 220 -15.91 15.48 -3.74
C ALA A 220 -15.21 14.10 -3.67
N VAL A 221 -15.71 13.15 -4.47
CA VAL A 221 -15.09 11.82 -4.66
C VAL A 221 -14.58 11.72 -6.09
N ASN A 222 -13.26 11.74 -6.22
CA ASN A 222 -12.52 11.78 -7.47
C ASN A 222 -11.91 10.42 -7.79
N GLY A 223 -11.87 10.07 -9.07
CA GLY A 223 -11.19 8.88 -9.56
C GLY A 223 -9.82 9.21 -10.15
N ALA A 224 -8.81 8.39 -9.87
CA ALA A 224 -7.50 8.50 -10.49
C ALA A 224 -6.97 7.15 -10.99
N LEU A 225 -6.40 7.17 -12.20
CA LEU A 225 -5.54 6.12 -12.72
C LEU A 225 -4.10 6.56 -12.62
N CYS A 226 -3.34 5.91 -11.74
CA CYS A 226 -1.96 6.30 -11.48
C CYS A 226 -0.98 5.32 -12.11
N PHE A 227 -0.20 5.78 -13.10
CA PHE A 227 0.81 4.95 -13.76
C PHE A 227 2.18 5.12 -13.10
N THR A 228 2.68 4.05 -12.47
CA THR A 228 3.83 4.11 -11.55
C THR A 228 5.18 3.86 -12.22
N ASP A 229 5.18 3.20 -13.38
CA ASP A 229 6.39 2.82 -14.15
C ASP A 229 6.28 3.23 -15.62
N ALA A 230 5.31 4.09 -15.95
CA ALA A 230 5.11 4.55 -17.30
C ALA A 230 5.93 5.81 -17.56
N GLU A 231 6.33 5.95 -18.83
CA GLU A 231 6.97 7.17 -19.30
C GLU A 231 5.91 8.22 -19.58
N TRP A 232 6.02 9.32 -18.85
CA TRP A 232 5.33 10.55 -19.18
C TRP A 232 6.33 11.32 -20.02
N GLY A 233 6.12 11.40 -21.34
CA GLY A 233 6.99 12.19 -22.20
C GLY A 233 7.21 13.59 -21.60
N TRP A 234 8.30 14.28 -21.96
CA TRP A 234 8.70 15.56 -21.36
C TRP A 234 7.59 16.64 -21.34
N PHE A 235 6.52 16.47 -22.14
CA PHE A 235 5.34 17.32 -22.21
C PHE A 235 4.00 16.62 -21.90
N ALA A 236 4.00 15.34 -21.49
CA ALA A 236 2.79 14.60 -21.17
C ALA A 236 2.20 15.14 -19.85
N LYS A 237 1.31 16.10 -19.97
CA LYS A 237 0.52 16.63 -18.86
C LYS A 237 -0.48 15.57 -18.41
N PRO A 238 -0.80 15.50 -17.11
CA PRO A 238 -1.97 14.78 -16.65
C PRO A 238 -3.22 15.23 -17.40
N PHE A 239 -4.13 14.29 -17.65
CA PHE A 239 -5.36 14.56 -18.40
C PHE A 239 -6.52 13.77 -17.78
N SER A 240 -7.73 13.98 -18.29
CA SER A 240 -8.92 13.25 -17.83
C SER A 240 -9.52 12.42 -18.96
N VAL A 241 -9.94 11.19 -18.63
CA VAL A 241 -10.67 10.27 -19.52
C VAL A 241 -11.75 9.58 -18.71
N GLY A 242 -12.99 9.56 -19.18
CA GLY A 242 -14.09 8.92 -18.46
C GLY A 242 -14.29 9.45 -17.03
N GLY A 243 -13.96 10.72 -16.77
CA GLY A 243 -13.99 11.32 -15.43
C GLY A 243 -12.86 10.88 -14.48
N ALA A 244 -11.95 10.00 -14.92
CA ALA A 244 -10.76 9.62 -14.16
C ALA A 244 -9.59 10.54 -14.50
N PHE A 245 -8.88 11.02 -13.47
CA PHE A 245 -7.63 11.74 -13.63
C PHE A 245 -6.48 10.77 -13.91
N VAL A 246 -5.86 10.89 -15.07
CA VAL A 246 -4.77 10.03 -15.52
C VAL A 246 -3.45 10.74 -15.29
N SER A 247 -2.61 10.19 -14.40
CA SER A 247 -1.36 10.85 -14.00
C SER A 247 -0.29 9.89 -13.49
N GLY A 248 0.93 10.39 -13.32
CA GLY A 248 1.94 9.74 -12.48
C GLY A 248 1.79 10.13 -11.00
N PRO A 249 2.49 9.48 -10.07
CA PRO A 249 2.34 9.69 -8.62
C PRO A 249 2.58 11.14 -8.18
N ASN A 250 3.62 11.79 -8.73
CA ASN A 250 3.97 13.17 -8.37
C ASN A 250 2.89 14.17 -8.81
N ALA A 251 2.36 14.01 -10.02
CA ALA A 251 1.28 14.86 -10.50
C ALA A 251 -0.02 14.65 -9.71
N LEU A 252 -0.31 13.40 -9.33
CA LEU A 252 -1.44 13.08 -8.46
C LEU A 252 -1.31 13.77 -7.10
N SER A 253 -0.14 13.70 -6.47
CA SER A 253 0.09 14.36 -5.18
C SER A 253 -0.12 15.88 -5.25
N ARG A 254 0.34 16.54 -6.32
CA ARG A 254 0.06 17.97 -6.53
C ARG A 254 -1.43 18.23 -6.67
N LYS A 255 -2.13 17.40 -7.46
CA LYS A 255 -3.57 17.54 -7.66
C LYS A 255 -4.38 17.39 -6.37
N MET A 256 -3.93 16.50 -5.47
CA MET A 256 -4.50 16.33 -4.14
C MET A 256 -4.30 17.53 -3.22
N ALA A 257 -3.21 18.29 -3.43
CA ALA A 257 -2.87 19.46 -2.62
C ALA A 257 -3.38 20.80 -3.20
N GLU A 258 -3.86 20.83 -4.45
CA GLU A 258 -4.21 22.08 -5.16
C GLU A 258 -5.34 22.88 -4.51
N ILE A 259 -6.31 22.22 -3.88
CA ILE A 259 -7.51 22.85 -3.32
C ILE A 259 -7.63 22.42 -1.86
N GLU A 260 -7.65 23.36 -0.92
CA GLU A 260 -7.93 23.07 0.49
C GLU A 260 -9.44 23.22 0.76
N ALA A 261 -10.22 22.25 0.29
CA ALA A 261 -11.66 22.19 0.55
C ALA A 261 -11.98 21.56 1.92
N LEU A 262 -11.11 20.70 2.43
CA LEU A 262 -11.29 19.96 3.67
C LEU A 262 -10.26 20.36 4.73
N SER A 263 -10.72 20.63 5.96
CA SER A 263 -9.85 20.81 7.13
C SER A 263 -9.26 19.47 7.59
N LYS A 264 -8.18 19.53 8.40
CA LYS A 264 -7.56 18.32 8.98
C LYS A 264 -8.55 17.47 9.79
N ASP A 265 -9.39 18.10 10.60
CA ASP A 265 -10.41 17.40 11.39
C ASP A 265 -11.43 16.71 10.49
N ARG A 266 -11.82 17.37 9.39
CA ARG A 266 -12.76 16.78 8.44
C ARG A 266 -12.14 15.62 7.67
N ILE A 267 -10.87 15.74 7.26
CA ILE A 267 -10.08 14.64 6.67
C ILE A 267 -10.08 13.44 7.62
N TRP A 268 -9.84 13.67 8.92
CA TRP A 268 -9.79 12.62 9.93
C TRP A 268 -11.15 11.93 10.12
N GLN A 269 -12.24 12.69 10.27
CA GLN A 269 -13.61 12.15 10.39
C GLN A 269 -14.01 11.32 9.16
N ILE A 270 -13.65 11.79 7.97
CA ILE A 270 -13.92 11.07 6.72
C ILE A 270 -13.13 9.77 6.68
N ALA A 271 -11.85 9.80 7.04
CA ALA A 271 -10.99 8.62 7.05
C ALA A 271 -11.48 7.58 8.07
N GLU A 272 -11.90 7.98 9.27
CA GLU A 272 -12.46 7.08 10.28
C GLU A 272 -13.73 6.39 9.76
N ARG A 273 -14.65 7.17 9.17
CA ARG A 273 -15.89 6.64 8.57
C ARG A 273 -15.58 5.62 7.47
N LEU A 274 -14.69 5.98 6.55
CA LEU A 274 -14.31 5.12 5.43
C LEU A 274 -13.59 3.86 5.90
N ALA A 275 -12.67 3.95 6.86
CA ALA A 275 -11.95 2.80 7.39
C ALA A 275 -12.89 1.80 8.08
N LYS A 276 -13.94 2.28 8.76
CA LYS A 276 -14.97 1.43 9.36
C LYS A 276 -15.86 0.75 8.32
N ALA A 277 -16.28 1.48 7.29
CA ALA A 277 -17.17 0.97 6.25
C ALA A 277 -16.45 0.04 5.24
N LEU A 278 -15.17 0.31 5.00
CA LEU A 278 -14.30 -0.39 4.06
C LEU A 278 -13.04 -0.86 4.80
N PRO A 279 -13.11 -1.99 5.53
CA PRO A 279 -11.98 -2.46 6.33
C PRO A 279 -10.83 -2.98 5.45
N PRO A 280 -9.60 -3.12 6.00
CA PRO A 280 -8.47 -3.73 5.29
C PRO A 280 -8.75 -5.15 4.79
N LYS A 281 -8.10 -5.52 3.68
CA LYS A 281 -8.12 -6.89 3.15
C LYS A 281 -7.20 -7.85 3.89
#